data_AF-A0A497HPV5-F1
#
_entry.id   AF-A0A497HPV5-F1
#
_cell.length_a   1.000
_cell.length_b   1.000
_cell.length_c   1.000
_cell.angle_alpha   90.00
_cell.angle_beta   90.00
_cell.angle_gamma   90.00
#
_symmetry.space_group_name_H-M   'P 1'
#
loop_
_entity.id
_entity.type
_entity.pdbx_description
1 polymer ?
#
loop_
_entity_poly.entity_id
_entity_poly.type
_entity_poly.pdbx_seq_one_letter_code
_entity_poly.pdbx_strand_id
1 'polypeptide(L)'
;MPTNKHIGKELVEKIEQKRQSKVIVYFTGDRHPFGARIAEDAVRPLYDHLLNLEFDENDKRIDIFLYSRGGDVSVPWRIVSMIREFCDEFNVLIPYRAQSAATLLSMGADNIVMGKKAELGPIDPTLVKATIGETAVPPQEIAVEDVSSFLSFIKERANINDQDAVASILDSLINQIGPLTLGSVNRQHHHIRLVARKLLTSRQEKLDEEKISTIIETLTEKIYSHGHAIGRREAKDIGLPVVYPDEKLENLMWELYLKYEDFLKLREPIHPELILKDKDRYQIENMPIAIIESTKKLHIFKTNIELNKERNVPPNPQININLGLQLPAGVSLQKIPQEVQQILNQLLNQISQMIPGIVQQEIERQSPVMGIKGRALGGKWIEEI
;
A
#
# COMPACT_ATOMS: atom_id res chain seq x y z
N MET A 1 -14.36 -4.13 -29.63
CA MET A 1 -13.01 -4.74 -29.65
C MET A 1 -12.06 -3.79 -28.92
N PRO A 2 -11.21 -4.24 -27.99
CA PRO A 2 -10.88 -5.63 -27.69
C PRO A 2 -12.01 -6.34 -26.90
N THR A 3 -11.99 -7.65 -27.03
CA THR A 3 -12.90 -8.68 -26.48
C THR A 3 -12.85 -8.76 -24.95
N ASN A 4 -13.96 -9.16 -24.31
CA ASN A 4 -14.04 -9.69 -22.93
C ASN A 4 -12.89 -10.67 -22.62
N LYS A 5 -11.72 -10.17 -22.25
CA LYS A 5 -10.57 -11.01 -21.92
C LYS A 5 -10.10 -10.62 -20.54
N HIS A 6 -10.65 -11.36 -19.58
CA HIS A 6 -9.93 -11.78 -18.39
C HIS A 6 -8.42 -11.90 -18.66
N ILE A 7 -7.61 -11.35 -17.76
CA ILE A 7 -6.17 -11.14 -17.98
C ILE A 7 -5.45 -12.50 -17.98
N GLY A 8 -5.71 -13.29 -16.94
CA GLY A 8 -5.04 -14.57 -16.67
C GLY A 8 -5.87 -15.81 -16.95
N LYS A 9 -7.18 -15.69 -17.25
CA LYS A 9 -8.13 -16.83 -17.32
C LYS A 9 -7.61 -18.11 -17.99
N GLU A 10 -7.05 -18.04 -19.20
CA GLU A 10 -6.56 -19.26 -19.89
C GLU A 10 -5.45 -19.99 -19.10
N LEU A 11 -4.62 -19.26 -18.36
CA LEU A 11 -3.59 -19.83 -17.48
C LEU A 11 -4.18 -20.31 -16.16
N VAL A 12 -5.16 -19.58 -15.61
CA VAL A 12 -5.94 -19.99 -14.43
C VAL A 12 -6.60 -21.34 -14.68
N GLU A 13 -7.31 -21.51 -15.81
CA GLU A 13 -7.95 -22.79 -16.20
C GLU A 13 -6.94 -23.94 -16.31
N LYS A 14 -5.74 -23.68 -16.87
CA LYS A 14 -4.68 -24.69 -16.93
C LYS A 14 -4.14 -25.08 -15.56
N ILE A 15 -4.03 -24.11 -14.63
CA ILE A 15 -3.62 -24.38 -13.25
C ILE A 15 -4.71 -25.18 -12.53
N GLU A 16 -5.99 -24.80 -12.65
CA GLU A 16 -7.13 -25.52 -12.10
C GLU A 16 -7.13 -27.00 -12.55
N GLN A 17 -6.95 -27.25 -13.85
CA GLN A 17 -6.85 -28.61 -14.40
C GLN A 17 -5.67 -29.40 -13.84
N LYS A 18 -4.50 -28.76 -13.68
CA LYS A 18 -3.29 -29.42 -13.17
C LYS A 18 -3.37 -29.73 -11.67
N ARG A 19 -4.05 -28.87 -10.92
CA ARG A 19 -4.17 -28.94 -9.46
C ARG A 19 -5.42 -29.67 -8.97
N GLN A 20 -6.41 -29.85 -9.86
CA GLN A 20 -7.75 -30.33 -9.50
C GLN A 20 -8.34 -29.48 -8.37
N SER A 21 -8.26 -28.16 -8.53
CA SER A 21 -8.72 -27.15 -7.59
C SER A 21 -9.36 -26.00 -8.35
N LYS A 22 -10.11 -25.15 -7.64
CA LYS A 22 -10.50 -23.83 -8.16
C LYS A 22 -9.50 -22.78 -7.76
N VAL A 23 -9.20 -21.87 -8.68
CA VAL A 23 -8.17 -20.86 -8.48
C VAL A 23 -8.80 -19.48 -8.43
N ILE A 24 -8.49 -18.75 -7.37
CA ILE A 24 -8.74 -17.30 -7.28
C ILE A 24 -7.39 -16.60 -7.21
N VAL A 25 -7.13 -15.72 -8.15
CA VAL A 25 -5.98 -14.82 -8.13
C VAL A 25 -6.29 -13.68 -7.19
N TYR A 26 -5.37 -13.37 -6.28
CA TYR A 26 -5.37 -12.15 -5.50
C TYR A 26 -4.00 -11.47 -5.60
N PHE A 27 -3.96 -10.38 -6.37
CA PHE A 27 -2.71 -9.74 -6.78
C PHE A 27 -2.75 -8.25 -6.42
N THR A 28 -1.93 -7.83 -5.45
CA THR A 28 -1.75 -6.41 -5.10
C THR A 28 -0.44 -5.90 -5.68
N GLY A 29 -0.51 -5.03 -6.69
CA GLY A 29 0.66 -4.50 -7.37
C GLY A 29 1.51 -3.59 -6.49
N ASP A 30 2.82 -3.60 -6.71
CA ASP A 30 3.82 -2.82 -5.97
C ASP A 30 4.55 -1.80 -6.86
N ARG A 31 3.85 -1.26 -7.86
CA ARG A 31 4.41 -0.26 -8.80
C ARG A 31 4.79 1.01 -8.04
N HIS A 32 6.08 1.30 -7.93
CA HIS A 32 6.56 2.47 -7.20
C HIS A 32 6.10 3.79 -7.85
N PRO A 33 5.68 4.82 -7.06
CA PRO A 33 5.52 4.82 -5.59
C PRO A 33 4.12 4.42 -5.12
N PHE A 34 3.21 4.03 -6.02
CA PHE A 34 1.81 3.73 -5.73
C PHE A 34 1.52 2.23 -5.79
N GLY A 35 1.66 1.56 -4.64
CA GLY A 35 1.27 0.17 -4.47
C GLY A 35 -0.14 -0.02 -3.92
N ALA A 36 -0.70 -1.20 -4.17
CA ALA A 36 -1.84 -1.74 -3.45
C ALA A 36 -1.38 -2.57 -2.26
N ARG A 37 -2.29 -2.80 -1.32
CA ARG A 37 -2.06 -3.60 -0.11
C ARG A 37 -3.27 -4.49 0.16
N ILE A 38 -3.10 -5.55 0.94
CA ILE A 38 -4.22 -6.31 1.48
C ILE A 38 -5.00 -5.41 2.43
N ALA A 39 -6.28 -5.19 2.13
CA ALA A 39 -7.16 -4.30 2.89
C ALA A 39 -8.58 -4.89 2.99
N GLU A 40 -9.37 -4.35 3.92
CA GLU A 40 -10.72 -4.83 4.23
C GLU A 40 -11.67 -4.76 3.02
N ASP A 41 -11.46 -3.78 2.14
CA ASP A 41 -12.28 -3.59 0.93
C ASP A 41 -12.19 -4.76 -0.08
N ALA A 42 -11.14 -5.58 -0.01
CA ALA A 42 -10.97 -6.76 -0.86
C ALA A 42 -11.83 -7.96 -0.41
N VAL A 43 -12.29 -7.99 0.85
CA VAL A 43 -13.05 -9.12 1.40
C VAL A 43 -14.37 -9.32 0.64
N ARG A 44 -15.09 -8.24 0.34
CA ARG A 44 -16.38 -8.33 -0.35
C ARG A 44 -16.25 -8.81 -1.82
N PRO A 45 -15.34 -8.26 -2.66
CA PRO A 45 -15.08 -8.81 -3.98
C PRO A 45 -14.61 -10.27 -3.93
N LEU A 46 -13.70 -10.65 -3.02
CA LEU A 46 -13.30 -12.06 -2.86
C LEU A 46 -14.50 -12.97 -2.59
N TYR A 47 -15.45 -12.54 -1.77
CA TYR A 47 -16.70 -13.28 -1.54
C TYR A 47 -17.53 -13.46 -2.83
N ASP A 48 -17.58 -12.46 -3.72
CA ASP A 48 -18.25 -12.61 -5.02
C ASP A 48 -17.61 -13.70 -5.89
N HIS A 49 -16.27 -13.81 -5.87
CA HIS A 49 -15.59 -14.88 -6.58
C HIS A 49 -15.91 -16.25 -5.98
N LEU A 50 -15.91 -16.38 -4.65
CA LEU A 50 -16.24 -17.62 -3.95
C LEU A 50 -17.66 -18.11 -4.27
N LEU A 51 -18.65 -17.21 -4.28
CA LEU A 51 -20.04 -17.54 -4.63
C LEU A 51 -20.22 -18.05 -6.06
N ASN A 52 -19.27 -17.79 -6.96
CA ASN A 52 -19.32 -18.16 -8.37
C ASN A 52 -18.36 -19.32 -8.73
N LEU A 53 -17.80 -20.00 -7.73
CA LEU A 53 -17.04 -21.23 -7.96
C LEU A 53 -17.99 -22.41 -8.18
N GLU A 54 -17.74 -23.18 -9.23
CA GLU A 54 -18.51 -24.38 -9.59
C GLU A 54 -17.66 -25.64 -9.37
N PHE A 55 -17.93 -26.42 -8.33
CA PHE A 55 -17.16 -27.64 -8.03
C PHE A 55 -17.76 -28.86 -8.73
N ASP A 56 -16.92 -29.70 -9.32
CA ASP A 56 -17.34 -30.88 -10.10
C ASP A 56 -17.54 -32.14 -9.24
N GLU A 57 -16.91 -32.24 -8.05
CA GLU A 57 -16.87 -33.46 -7.21
C GLU A 57 -17.00 -33.14 -5.70
N ASN A 58 -17.08 -34.20 -4.86
CA ASN A 58 -16.78 -34.13 -3.42
C ASN A 58 -15.26 -33.88 -3.25
N ASP A 59 -14.83 -33.22 -2.17
CA ASP A 59 -13.49 -32.63 -1.96
C ASP A 59 -13.28 -31.30 -2.67
N LYS A 60 -13.90 -30.24 -2.13
CA LYS A 60 -13.77 -28.88 -2.65
C LYS A 60 -12.41 -28.32 -2.31
N ARG A 61 -11.57 -28.08 -3.31
CA ARG A 61 -10.23 -27.49 -3.14
C ARG A 61 -10.18 -26.06 -3.70
N ILE A 62 -9.67 -25.12 -2.92
CA ILE A 62 -9.44 -23.74 -3.36
C ILE A 62 -7.96 -23.40 -3.24
N ASP A 63 -7.40 -22.90 -4.34
CA ASP A 63 -6.05 -22.41 -4.46
C ASP A 63 -6.08 -20.88 -4.64
N ILE A 64 -5.49 -20.13 -3.72
CA ILE A 64 -5.29 -18.68 -3.89
C ILE A 64 -3.93 -18.43 -4.54
N PHE A 65 -3.90 -17.88 -5.75
CA PHE A 65 -2.67 -17.40 -6.36
C PHE A 65 -2.35 -15.99 -5.83
N LEU A 66 -1.29 -15.87 -5.04
CA LEU A 66 -1.04 -14.69 -4.21
C LEU A 66 0.22 -13.93 -4.63
N TYR A 67 0.06 -12.63 -4.87
CA TYR A 67 1.17 -11.68 -4.93
C TYR A 67 0.85 -10.44 -4.10
N SER A 68 1.65 -10.15 -3.07
CA SER A 68 1.49 -8.94 -2.27
C SER A 68 2.73 -8.57 -1.45
N ARG A 69 2.88 -7.27 -1.19
CA ARG A 69 3.87 -6.69 -0.27
C ARG A 69 3.34 -6.50 1.16
N GLY A 70 2.11 -6.95 1.46
CA GLY A 70 1.54 -6.88 2.79
C GLY A 70 0.27 -6.04 2.85
N GLY A 71 -0.05 -5.53 4.03
CA GLY A 71 -1.28 -4.78 4.28
C GLY A 71 -1.76 -4.91 5.72
N ASP A 72 -3.07 -4.81 5.92
CA ASP A 72 -3.67 -4.91 7.24
C ASP A 72 -3.55 -6.34 7.80
N VAL A 73 -2.91 -6.47 8.96
CA VAL A 73 -2.69 -7.75 9.65
C VAL A 73 -3.97 -8.46 10.10
N SER A 74 -5.11 -7.76 10.15
CA SER A 74 -6.40 -8.32 10.58
C SER A 74 -7.17 -8.99 9.43
N VAL A 75 -6.91 -8.55 8.20
CA VAL A 75 -7.64 -9.00 7.00
C VAL A 75 -7.33 -10.46 6.62
N PRO A 76 -6.08 -10.97 6.75
CA PRO A 76 -5.76 -12.37 6.47
C PRO A 76 -6.68 -13.37 7.17
N TRP A 77 -6.96 -13.17 8.47
CA TRP A 77 -7.88 -14.04 9.20
C TRP A 77 -9.28 -14.03 8.58
N ARG A 78 -9.81 -12.85 8.21
CA ARG A 78 -11.14 -12.71 7.60
C ARG A 78 -11.21 -13.42 6.26
N ILE A 79 -10.18 -13.28 5.43
CA ILE A 79 -10.10 -13.95 4.12
C ILE A 79 -10.02 -15.46 4.30
N VAL A 80 -9.10 -15.96 5.12
CA VAL A 80 -8.90 -17.41 5.29
C VAL A 80 -10.11 -18.08 5.94
N SER A 81 -10.67 -17.49 7.00
CA SER A 81 -11.87 -18.05 7.64
C SER A 81 -13.05 -18.09 6.69
N MET A 82 -13.19 -17.07 5.83
CA MET A 82 -14.23 -17.04 4.80
C MET A 82 -14.02 -18.11 3.74
N ILE A 83 -12.81 -18.26 3.19
CA ILE A 83 -12.51 -19.27 2.16
C ILE A 83 -12.79 -20.69 2.68
N ARG A 84 -12.43 -20.97 3.93
CA ARG A 84 -12.63 -22.29 4.56
C ARG A 84 -14.10 -22.70 4.68
N GLU A 85 -15.05 -21.78 4.61
CA GLU A 85 -16.48 -22.12 4.53
C GLU A 85 -16.90 -22.68 3.16
N PHE A 86 -16.04 -22.55 2.14
CA PHE A 86 -16.32 -22.97 0.76
C PHE A 86 -15.51 -24.18 0.31
N CYS A 87 -14.51 -24.62 1.09
CA CYS A 87 -13.59 -25.68 0.70
C CYS A 87 -13.18 -26.59 1.86
N ASP A 88 -12.87 -27.83 1.53
CA ASP A 88 -12.30 -28.82 2.44
C ASP A 88 -10.77 -28.66 2.57
N GLU A 89 -10.13 -28.23 1.48
CA GLU A 89 -8.68 -27.96 1.42
C GLU A 89 -8.42 -26.56 0.84
N PHE A 90 -7.65 -25.76 1.57
CA PHE A 90 -7.28 -24.42 1.17
C PHE A 90 -5.76 -24.31 0.96
N ASN A 91 -5.32 -23.95 -0.23
CA ASN A 91 -3.89 -23.78 -0.55
C ASN A 91 -3.57 -22.36 -1.03
N VAL A 92 -2.30 -21.99 -0.93
CA VAL A 92 -1.78 -20.72 -1.48
C VAL A 92 -0.62 -20.99 -2.44
N LEU A 93 -0.68 -20.38 -3.62
CA LEU A 93 0.30 -20.49 -4.69
C LEU A 93 1.07 -19.17 -4.77
N ILE A 94 2.37 -19.22 -4.51
CA ILE A 94 3.23 -18.04 -4.46
C ILE A 94 4.22 -18.13 -5.63
N PRO A 95 4.03 -17.35 -6.71
CA PRO A 95 4.97 -17.30 -7.82
C PRO A 95 6.23 -16.49 -7.47
N TYR A 96 6.06 -15.45 -6.64
CA TYR A 96 7.13 -14.53 -6.29
C TYR A 96 6.97 -13.97 -4.88
N ARG A 97 6.08 -13.01 -4.62
CA ARG A 97 6.15 -12.20 -3.39
C ARG A 97 4.90 -12.36 -2.54
N ALA A 98 5.06 -12.81 -1.30
CA ALA A 98 4.01 -12.72 -0.28
C ALA A 98 4.62 -12.29 1.06
N GLN A 99 4.61 -10.98 1.32
CA GLN A 99 5.19 -10.40 2.56
C GLN A 99 4.12 -9.97 3.57
N SER A 100 4.52 -9.90 4.85
CA SER A 100 3.69 -9.36 5.95
C SER A 100 2.29 -10.01 5.99
N ALA A 101 1.21 -9.25 5.77
CA ALA A 101 -0.15 -9.76 5.72
C ALA A 101 -0.34 -10.92 4.73
N ALA A 102 0.42 -10.98 3.65
CA ALA A 102 0.36 -12.07 2.68
C ALA A 102 1.05 -13.34 3.19
N THR A 103 2.13 -13.20 3.98
CA THR A 103 2.71 -14.31 4.74
C THR A 103 1.67 -14.87 5.72
N LEU A 104 1.00 -14.00 6.50
CA LEU A 104 -0.07 -14.40 7.42
C LEU A 104 -1.17 -15.20 6.69
N LEU A 105 -1.68 -14.68 5.57
CA LEU A 105 -2.68 -15.38 4.77
C LEU A 105 -2.19 -16.78 4.37
N SER A 106 -0.94 -16.88 3.93
CA SER A 106 -0.30 -18.15 3.55
C SER A 106 -0.12 -19.12 4.72
N MET A 107 0.12 -18.64 5.95
CA MET A 107 0.18 -19.48 7.15
C MET A 107 -1.17 -20.15 7.47
N GLY A 108 -2.27 -19.59 6.97
CA GLY A 108 -3.59 -20.17 7.08
C GLY A 108 -3.87 -21.29 6.09
N ALA A 109 -2.97 -21.56 5.14
CA ALA A 109 -3.13 -22.57 4.09
C ALA A 109 -2.71 -23.97 4.57
N ASP A 110 -3.36 -24.98 4.03
CA ASP A 110 -3.02 -26.40 4.23
C ASP A 110 -1.70 -26.72 3.52
N ASN A 111 -1.51 -26.21 2.29
CA ASN A 111 -0.23 -26.23 1.58
C ASN A 111 0.14 -24.84 1.02
N ILE A 112 1.44 -24.51 1.07
CA ILE A 112 2.02 -23.31 0.43
C ILE A 112 2.88 -23.76 -0.74
N VAL A 113 2.35 -23.65 -1.96
CA VAL A 113 3.05 -24.00 -3.20
C VAL A 113 3.98 -22.84 -3.58
N MET A 114 5.28 -23.03 -3.41
CA MET A 114 6.27 -21.96 -3.60
C MET A 114 7.14 -22.20 -4.84
N GLY A 115 7.04 -21.28 -5.82
CA GLY A 115 7.92 -21.22 -6.97
C GLY A 115 9.40 -21.00 -6.61
N LYS A 116 10.32 -21.19 -7.55
CA LYS A 116 11.77 -21.01 -7.33
C LYS A 116 12.13 -19.59 -6.89
N LYS A 117 11.40 -18.58 -7.40
CA LYS A 117 11.58 -17.17 -7.05
C LYS A 117 10.71 -16.74 -5.86
N ALA A 118 9.89 -17.63 -5.32
CA ALA A 118 8.97 -17.31 -4.25
C ALA A 118 9.70 -16.94 -2.94
N GLU A 119 9.23 -15.88 -2.31
CA GLU A 119 9.66 -15.36 -1.03
C GLU A 119 8.44 -15.05 -0.16
N LEU A 120 8.53 -15.50 1.09
CA LEU A 120 7.75 -14.96 2.19
C LEU A 120 8.51 -13.79 2.83
N GLY A 121 7.85 -13.03 3.70
CA GLY A 121 8.53 -12.06 4.56
C GLY A 121 8.17 -12.21 6.02
N PRO A 122 8.90 -11.49 6.91
CA PRO A 122 8.51 -11.31 8.30
C PRO A 122 7.07 -10.82 8.39
N ILE A 123 6.41 -11.18 9.48
CA ILE A 123 5.04 -10.72 9.72
C ILE A 123 5.01 -9.45 10.54
N ASP A 124 6.13 -9.01 11.13
CA ASP A 124 6.15 -7.92 12.11
C ASP A 124 5.41 -6.65 11.73
N PRO A 125 4.67 -6.05 12.68
CA PRO A 125 3.91 -4.85 12.43
C PRO A 125 4.83 -3.66 12.15
N THR A 126 4.44 -2.81 11.21
CA THR A 126 5.08 -1.51 10.97
C THR A 126 4.09 -0.42 11.33
N LEU A 127 4.51 0.55 12.15
CA LEU A 127 3.74 1.77 12.37
C LEU A 127 3.96 2.72 11.20
N VAL A 128 3.00 2.72 10.28
CA VAL A 128 2.87 3.83 9.35
C VAL A 128 2.27 5.01 10.12
N LYS A 129 3.05 6.08 10.35
CA LYS A 129 2.47 7.37 10.72
C LYS A 129 1.69 7.89 9.51
N ALA A 130 0.45 7.45 9.37
CA ALA A 130 -0.46 8.00 8.38
C ALA A 130 -0.86 9.40 8.84
N THR A 131 -0.16 10.43 8.36
CA THR A 131 -0.67 11.79 8.44
C THR A 131 -1.95 11.84 7.60
N ILE A 132 -3.08 12.14 8.23
CA ILE A 132 -4.37 12.23 7.52
C ILE A 132 -4.24 13.34 6.47
N GLY A 133 -4.38 12.97 5.19
CA GLY A 133 -4.54 13.91 4.08
C GLY A 133 -3.29 14.20 3.23
N GLU A 134 -2.08 13.92 3.70
CA GLU A 134 -0.83 14.22 2.97
C GLU A 134 0.28 13.22 3.31
N THR A 135 0.86 12.58 2.30
CA THR A 135 2.10 11.80 2.46
C THR A 135 3.17 12.41 1.56
N ALA A 136 4.34 12.67 2.13
CA ALA A 136 5.54 12.85 1.32
C ALA A 136 5.75 11.58 0.51
N VAL A 137 6.24 11.72 -0.72
CA VAL A 137 6.63 10.58 -1.55
C VAL A 137 8.17 10.52 -1.51
N PRO A 138 8.78 9.48 -0.92
CA PRO A 138 8.19 8.28 -0.29
C PRO A 138 7.71 8.49 1.17
N PRO A 139 6.77 7.65 1.66
CA PRO A 139 6.24 7.75 3.03
C PRO A 139 7.29 7.43 4.11
N GLN A 140 7.16 8.06 5.29
CA GLN A 140 7.95 7.70 6.48
C GLN A 140 7.22 6.62 7.30
N GLU A 141 7.91 5.51 7.56
CA GLU A 141 7.41 4.39 8.35
C GLU A 141 8.31 4.21 9.59
N ILE A 142 7.71 3.87 10.73
CA ILE A 142 8.42 3.50 11.95
C ILE A 142 8.17 2.01 12.18
N ALA A 143 9.21 1.18 12.14
CA ALA A 143 9.08 -0.23 12.48
C ALA A 143 8.79 -0.43 13.97
N VAL A 144 7.87 -1.32 14.32
CA VAL A 144 7.67 -1.75 15.72
C VAL A 144 8.92 -2.44 16.25
N GLU A 145 9.61 -3.19 15.37
CA GLU A 145 10.87 -3.85 15.68
C GLU A 145 11.96 -2.85 16.06
N ASP A 146 12.04 -1.66 15.43
CA ASP A 146 13.06 -0.66 15.78
C ASP A 146 12.89 -0.18 17.23
N VAL A 147 11.65 -0.07 17.72
CA VAL A 147 11.36 0.28 19.12
C VAL A 147 11.79 -0.85 20.06
N SER A 148 11.46 -2.09 19.72
CA SER A 148 11.86 -3.27 20.51
C SER A 148 13.38 -3.46 20.53
N SER A 149 14.02 -3.37 19.36
CA SER A 149 15.47 -3.47 19.14
C SER A 149 16.22 -2.38 19.86
N PHE A 150 15.70 -1.15 19.91
CA PHE A 150 16.27 -0.08 20.72
C PHE A 150 16.26 -0.44 22.20
N LEU A 151 15.11 -0.91 22.73
CA LEU A 151 15.00 -1.34 24.13
C LEU A 151 15.94 -2.52 24.46
N SER A 152 16.05 -3.50 23.57
CA SER A 152 16.98 -4.63 23.72
C SER A 152 18.42 -4.17 23.66
N PHE A 153 18.79 -3.26 22.74
CA PHE A 153 20.13 -2.68 22.66
C PHE A 153 20.54 -2.00 23.97
N ILE A 154 19.63 -1.24 24.58
CA ILE A 154 19.86 -0.57 25.87
C ILE A 154 20.13 -1.59 26.99
N LYS A 155 19.33 -2.66 27.06
CA LYS A 155 19.44 -3.67 28.11
C LYS A 155 20.66 -4.58 27.93
N GLU A 156 20.90 -5.04 26.69
CA GLU A 156 21.86 -6.11 26.41
C GLU A 156 23.25 -5.60 26.02
N ARG A 157 23.33 -4.53 25.22
CA ARG A 157 24.62 -4.03 24.69
C ARG A 157 25.17 -2.83 25.44
N ALA A 158 24.30 -1.95 25.92
CA ALA A 158 24.72 -0.84 26.77
C ALA A 158 24.94 -1.28 28.24
N ASN A 159 24.50 -2.50 28.61
CA ASN A 159 24.62 -3.09 29.95
C ASN A 159 24.14 -2.15 31.07
N ILE A 160 23.13 -1.33 30.76
CA ILE A 160 22.55 -0.37 31.69
C ILE A 160 21.57 -1.14 32.58
N ASN A 161 22.06 -1.58 33.74
CA ASN A 161 21.26 -2.23 34.77
C ASN A 161 20.86 -1.26 35.90
N ASP A 162 21.28 0.00 35.81
CA ASP A 162 20.92 1.05 36.74
C ASP A 162 19.47 1.53 36.49
N GLN A 163 18.64 1.49 37.53
CA GLN A 163 17.23 1.83 37.44
C GLN A 163 17.01 3.28 37.01
N ASP A 164 17.87 4.20 37.45
CA ASP A 164 17.75 5.63 37.13
C ASP A 164 18.07 5.90 35.65
N ALA A 165 19.10 5.22 35.11
CA ALA A 165 19.45 5.32 33.71
C ALA A 165 18.38 4.71 32.79
N VAL A 166 17.78 3.57 33.18
CA VAL A 166 16.64 2.98 32.44
C VAL A 166 15.43 3.92 32.45
N ALA A 167 15.13 4.55 33.60
CA ALA A 167 14.04 5.52 33.70
C ALA A 167 14.25 6.73 32.78
N SER A 168 15.46 7.31 32.76
CA SER A 168 15.80 8.45 31.89
C SER A 168 15.68 8.12 30.39
N ILE A 169 16.07 6.90 30.00
CA ILE A 169 15.96 6.43 28.63
C ILE A 169 14.49 6.19 28.24
N LEU A 170 13.70 5.58 29.13
CA LEU A 170 12.26 5.42 28.93
C LEU A 170 11.56 6.77 28.79
N ASP A 171 11.89 7.75 29.62
CA ASP A 171 11.36 9.11 29.52
C ASP A 171 11.73 9.75 28.17
N SER A 172 12.97 9.58 27.71
CA SER A 172 13.42 10.08 26.40
C SER A 172 12.65 9.43 25.24
N LEU A 173 12.43 8.12 25.31
CA LEU A 173 11.67 7.37 24.30
C LEU A 173 10.19 7.78 24.30
N ILE A 174 9.58 7.89 25.48
CA ILE A 174 8.19 8.32 25.66
C ILE A 174 8.01 9.74 25.13
N ASN A 175 8.96 10.65 25.37
CA ASN A 175 8.90 12.02 24.86
C ASN A 175 9.00 12.10 23.32
N GLN A 176 9.75 11.20 22.68
CA GLN A 176 9.88 11.19 21.22
C GLN A 176 8.73 10.46 20.50
N ILE A 177 8.28 9.32 21.04
CA ILE A 177 7.31 8.43 20.39
C ILE A 177 5.88 8.66 20.89
N GLY A 178 5.72 9.06 22.15
CA GLY A 178 4.44 9.26 22.83
C GLY A 178 3.91 7.97 23.50
N PRO A 179 3.27 8.06 24.69
CA PRO A 179 2.72 6.89 25.40
C PRO A 179 1.66 6.11 24.59
N LEU A 180 0.79 6.82 23.86
CA LEU A 180 -0.27 6.18 23.06
C LEU A 180 0.29 5.35 21.91
N THR A 181 1.38 5.83 21.29
CA THR A 181 2.09 5.12 20.23
C THR A 181 2.70 3.83 20.79
N LEU A 182 3.43 3.89 21.90
CA LEU A 182 3.99 2.71 22.58
C LEU A 182 2.90 1.71 22.98
N GLY A 183 1.77 2.18 23.51
CA GLY A 183 0.62 1.32 23.77
C GLY A 183 0.04 0.67 22.51
N SER A 184 0.05 1.39 21.37
CA SER A 184 -0.36 0.85 20.07
C SER A 184 0.61 -0.21 19.55
N VAL A 185 1.93 0.01 19.68
CA VAL A 185 2.99 -0.97 19.35
C VAL A 185 2.72 -2.29 20.06
N ASN A 186 2.54 -2.25 21.39
CA ASN A 186 2.33 -3.46 22.18
C ASN A 186 1.04 -4.20 21.80
N ARG A 187 -0.05 -3.47 21.56
CA ARG A 187 -1.31 -4.08 21.10
C ARG A 187 -1.16 -4.73 19.73
N GLN A 188 -0.47 -4.09 18.79
CA GLN A 188 -0.23 -4.65 17.45
C GLN A 188 0.62 -5.92 17.54
N HIS A 189 1.66 -5.92 18.39
CA HIS A 189 2.49 -7.10 18.62
C HIS A 189 1.70 -8.30 19.20
N HIS A 190 0.79 -8.07 20.16
CA HIS A 190 -0.07 -9.15 20.64
C HIS A 190 -1.10 -9.60 19.59
N HIS A 191 -1.70 -8.64 18.87
CA HIS A 191 -2.73 -8.92 17.87
C HIS A 191 -2.19 -9.80 16.73
N ILE A 192 -0.98 -9.50 16.23
CA ILE A 192 -0.42 -10.29 15.15
C ILE A 192 -0.14 -11.74 15.55
N ARG A 193 0.38 -11.97 16.77
CA ARG A 193 0.61 -13.32 17.30
C ARG A 193 -0.70 -14.09 17.47
N LEU A 194 -1.77 -13.40 17.89
CA LEU A 194 -3.11 -13.99 17.97
C LEU A 194 -3.62 -14.40 16.59
N VAL A 195 -3.53 -13.51 15.60
CA VAL A 195 -3.96 -13.78 14.22
C VAL A 195 -3.15 -14.92 13.61
N ALA A 196 -1.82 -14.89 13.70
CA ALA A 196 -0.93 -15.93 13.21
C ALA A 196 -1.26 -17.30 13.81
N ARG A 197 -1.50 -17.36 15.13
CA ARG A 197 -1.92 -18.59 15.81
C ARG A 197 -3.25 -19.11 15.27
N LYS A 198 -4.26 -18.24 15.13
CA LYS A 198 -5.58 -18.63 14.58
C LYS A 198 -5.46 -19.19 13.16
N LEU A 199 -4.63 -18.57 12.32
CA LEU A 199 -4.37 -19.03 10.96
C LEU A 199 -3.74 -20.43 10.95
N LEU A 200 -2.66 -20.64 11.71
CA LEU A 200 -2.00 -21.94 11.80
C LEU A 200 -2.92 -23.04 12.35
N THR A 201 -3.77 -22.74 13.34
CA THR A 201 -4.70 -23.72 13.93
C THR A 201 -5.93 -24.00 13.08
N SER A 202 -6.27 -23.12 12.14
CA SER A 202 -7.38 -23.32 11.20
C SER A 202 -7.10 -24.39 10.13
N ARG A 203 -5.84 -24.79 9.98
CA ARG A 203 -5.39 -25.82 9.03
C ARG A 203 -6.04 -27.17 9.28
N GLN A 204 -6.16 -27.95 8.21
CA GLN A 204 -6.66 -29.32 8.22
C GLN A 204 -5.73 -30.20 9.06
N GLU A 205 -4.43 -30.17 8.76
CA GLU A 205 -3.40 -30.80 9.58
C GLU A 205 -3.13 -29.96 10.84
N LYS A 206 -3.31 -30.56 12.01
CA LYS A 206 -3.06 -29.89 13.29
C LYS A 206 -1.59 -29.93 13.65
N LEU A 207 -1.03 -28.75 13.92
CA LEU A 207 0.29 -28.59 14.52
C LEU A 207 0.18 -28.63 16.04
N ASP A 208 1.22 -29.12 16.69
CA ASP A 208 1.40 -28.97 18.14
C ASP A 208 1.72 -27.50 18.52
N GLU A 209 1.43 -27.11 19.76
CA GLU A 209 1.60 -25.72 20.19
C GLU A 209 3.07 -25.27 20.20
N GLU A 210 4.02 -26.21 20.38
CA GLU A 210 5.45 -25.91 20.36
C GLU A 210 5.92 -25.49 18.97
N LYS A 211 5.50 -26.21 17.91
CA LYS A 211 5.75 -25.81 16.52
C LYS A 211 5.06 -24.50 16.17
N ILE A 212 3.80 -24.31 16.60
CA ILE A 212 3.08 -23.05 16.38
C ILE A 212 3.86 -21.89 16.99
N SER A 213 4.29 -22.02 18.24
CA SER A 213 5.08 -21.00 18.92
C SER A 213 6.40 -20.73 18.21
N THR A 214 7.10 -21.78 17.78
CA THR A 214 8.38 -21.68 17.06
C THR A 214 8.23 -20.95 15.73
N ILE A 215 7.20 -21.27 14.95
CA ILE A 215 6.91 -20.60 13.66
C ILE A 215 6.64 -19.12 13.90
N ILE A 216 5.75 -18.80 14.85
CA ILE A 216 5.38 -17.41 15.15
C ILE A 216 6.59 -16.61 15.60
N GLU A 217 7.34 -17.10 16.59
CA GLU A 217 8.54 -16.44 17.12
C GLU A 217 9.59 -16.23 16.03
N THR A 218 9.79 -17.21 15.14
CA THR A 218 10.76 -17.08 14.05
C THR A 218 10.34 -15.99 13.07
N LEU A 219 9.05 -15.93 12.70
CA LEU A 219 8.52 -14.94 11.75
C LEU A 219 8.32 -13.54 12.34
N THR A 220 8.38 -13.38 13.68
CA THR A 220 8.21 -12.10 14.38
C THR A 220 9.45 -11.55 15.08
N GLU A 221 10.46 -12.37 15.38
CA GLU A 221 11.53 -11.94 16.31
C GLU A 221 12.94 -12.34 15.84
N LYS A 222 13.08 -13.42 15.06
CA LYS A 222 14.39 -13.95 14.65
C LYS A 222 14.84 -13.50 13.27
N ILE A 223 14.00 -12.76 12.56
CA ILE A 223 14.30 -12.23 11.24
C ILE A 223 14.55 -10.74 11.38
N TYR A 224 15.80 -10.39 11.68
CA TYR A 224 16.30 -9.06 12.07
C TYR A 224 16.20 -7.94 11.01
N SER A 225 15.43 -8.15 9.93
CA SER A 225 15.20 -7.14 8.91
C SER A 225 13.83 -7.34 8.27
N HIS A 226 13.01 -6.29 8.28
CA HIS A 226 11.75 -6.24 7.54
C HIS A 226 11.89 -6.54 6.04
N GLY A 227 13.08 -6.32 5.46
CA GLY A 227 13.38 -6.63 4.06
C GLY A 227 13.86 -8.06 3.82
N HIS A 228 13.97 -8.90 4.86
CA HIS A 228 14.48 -10.27 4.73
C HIS A 228 13.51 -11.12 3.91
N ALA A 229 14.03 -11.70 2.83
CA ALA A 229 13.27 -12.59 1.97
C ALA A 229 13.42 -14.04 2.47
N ILE A 230 12.32 -14.64 2.92
CA ILE A 230 12.27 -16.02 3.37
C ILE A 230 12.01 -16.92 2.16
N GLY A 231 13.05 -17.55 1.65
CA GLY A 231 12.93 -18.45 0.49
C GLY A 231 12.22 -19.76 0.82
N ARG A 232 11.78 -20.51 -0.20
CA ARG A 232 11.04 -21.78 -0.03
C ARG A 232 11.76 -22.91 0.73
N ARG A 233 13.08 -22.86 0.86
CA ARG A 233 13.85 -23.80 1.69
C ARG A 233 13.74 -23.41 3.16
N GLU A 234 14.07 -22.16 3.45
CA GLU A 234 13.97 -21.57 4.78
C GLU A 234 12.54 -21.63 5.33
N ALA A 235 11.52 -21.31 4.52
CA ALA A 235 10.11 -21.45 4.91
C ALA A 235 9.75 -22.88 5.33
N LYS A 236 10.31 -23.88 4.65
CA LYS A 236 10.14 -25.30 5.00
C LYS A 236 10.88 -25.66 6.28
N ASP A 237 12.10 -25.15 6.45
CA ASP A 237 12.93 -25.36 7.64
C ASP A 237 12.31 -24.73 8.90
N ILE A 238 11.59 -23.61 8.75
CA ILE A 238 10.79 -22.98 9.82
C ILE A 238 9.61 -23.87 10.25
N GLY A 239 9.14 -24.78 9.39
CA GLY A 239 8.03 -25.70 9.66
C GLY A 239 6.72 -25.34 8.97
N LEU A 240 6.73 -24.43 7.98
CA LEU A 240 5.56 -24.18 7.13
C LEU A 240 5.33 -25.33 6.13
N PRO A 241 4.08 -25.61 5.71
CA PRO A 241 3.75 -26.72 4.81
C PRO A 241 4.10 -26.40 3.35
N VAL A 242 5.39 -26.25 3.06
CA VAL A 242 5.86 -25.84 1.74
C VAL A 242 5.89 -27.03 0.77
N VAL A 243 5.22 -26.84 -0.37
CA VAL A 243 5.23 -27.78 -1.50
C VAL A 243 6.00 -27.14 -2.66
N TYR A 244 6.91 -27.90 -3.28
CA TYR A 244 7.60 -27.47 -4.49
C TYR A 244 6.80 -27.89 -5.72
N PRO A 245 6.40 -26.95 -6.59
CA PRO A 245 5.69 -27.31 -7.81
C PRO A 245 6.61 -28.12 -8.75
N ASP A 246 6.01 -28.99 -9.55
CA ASP A 246 6.71 -29.58 -10.70
C ASP A 246 7.01 -28.50 -11.76
N GLU A 247 7.88 -28.83 -12.73
CA GLU A 247 8.32 -27.87 -13.75
C GLU A 247 7.15 -27.27 -14.56
N LYS A 248 6.11 -28.06 -14.82
CA LYS A 248 4.94 -27.60 -15.58
C LYS A 248 4.13 -26.57 -14.78
N LEU A 249 3.86 -26.85 -13.50
CA LEU A 249 3.13 -25.94 -12.63
C LEU A 249 3.94 -24.68 -12.33
N GLU A 250 5.25 -24.82 -12.10
CA GLU A 250 6.19 -23.69 -11.94
C GLU A 250 6.09 -22.73 -13.13
N ASN A 251 6.17 -23.24 -14.35
CA ASN A 251 6.09 -22.42 -15.57
C ASN A 251 4.72 -21.74 -15.71
N LEU A 252 3.62 -22.45 -15.45
CA LEU A 252 2.27 -21.86 -15.48
C LEU A 252 2.11 -20.73 -14.44
N MET A 253 2.60 -20.94 -13.23
CA MET A 253 2.57 -19.93 -12.17
C MET A 253 3.39 -18.69 -12.55
N TRP A 254 4.57 -18.89 -13.15
CA TRP A 254 5.43 -17.79 -13.57
C TRP A 254 4.85 -17.01 -14.76
N GLU A 255 4.32 -17.70 -15.77
CA GLU A 255 3.63 -17.05 -16.90
C GLU A 255 2.41 -16.23 -16.44
N LEU A 256 1.64 -16.76 -15.48
CA LEU A 256 0.50 -16.04 -14.91
C LEU A 256 0.95 -14.80 -14.14
N TYR A 257 2.04 -14.90 -13.36
CA TYR A 257 2.65 -13.75 -12.70
C TYR A 257 3.06 -12.67 -13.72
N LEU A 258 3.77 -13.04 -14.79
CA LEU A 258 4.25 -12.11 -15.81
C LEU A 258 3.09 -11.36 -16.50
N LYS A 259 1.94 -12.02 -16.72
CA LYS A 259 0.75 -11.35 -17.25
C LYS A 259 0.25 -10.22 -16.35
N TYR A 260 0.19 -10.46 -15.04
CA TYR A 260 -0.25 -9.45 -14.08
C TYR A 260 0.82 -8.37 -13.84
N GLU A 261 2.10 -8.75 -13.89
CA GLU A 261 3.22 -7.80 -13.84
C GLU A 261 3.14 -6.79 -14.98
N ASP A 262 2.91 -7.27 -16.20
CA ASP A 262 2.75 -6.44 -17.41
C ASP A 262 1.49 -5.57 -17.33
N PHE A 263 0.35 -6.16 -16.98
CA PHE A 263 -0.92 -5.44 -16.87
C PHE A 263 -0.86 -4.28 -15.85
N LEU A 264 -0.26 -4.52 -14.68
CA LEU A 264 -0.08 -3.51 -13.64
C LEU A 264 1.17 -2.65 -13.83
N LYS A 265 1.98 -2.92 -14.86
CA LYS A 265 3.20 -2.18 -15.22
C LYS A 265 4.18 -2.06 -14.04
N LEU A 266 4.38 -3.15 -13.30
CA LEU A 266 5.20 -3.12 -12.08
C LEU A 266 6.67 -2.75 -12.35
N ARG A 267 7.15 -3.01 -13.59
CA ARG A 267 8.51 -2.69 -14.05
C ARG A 267 8.68 -1.28 -14.62
N GLU A 268 7.62 -0.47 -14.65
CA GLU A 268 7.65 0.91 -15.12
C GLU A 268 7.33 1.88 -13.97
N PRO A 269 8.26 2.17 -13.04
CA PRO A 269 8.01 3.11 -11.96
C PRO A 269 7.46 4.45 -12.46
N ILE A 270 6.58 5.05 -11.67
CA ILE A 270 6.07 6.39 -11.92
C ILE A 270 7.09 7.37 -11.36
N HIS A 271 7.65 8.20 -12.23
CA HIS A 271 8.60 9.26 -11.91
C HIS A 271 7.86 10.61 -11.95
N PRO A 272 7.34 11.13 -10.82
CA PRO A 272 6.51 12.33 -10.82
C PRO A 272 7.19 13.55 -11.45
N GLU A 273 8.51 13.66 -11.29
CA GLU A 273 9.36 14.69 -11.88
C GLU A 273 9.32 14.69 -13.42
N LEU A 274 9.32 13.50 -14.03
CA LEU A 274 9.27 13.34 -15.49
C LEU A 274 7.86 13.58 -16.04
N ILE A 275 6.83 13.37 -15.23
CA ILE A 275 5.42 13.56 -15.61
C ILE A 275 5.01 15.03 -15.51
N LEU A 276 5.34 15.67 -14.39
CA LEU A 276 4.97 17.06 -14.14
C LEU A 276 5.69 18.02 -15.08
N LYS A 277 7.00 17.85 -15.32
CA LYS A 277 7.82 18.76 -16.15
C LYS A 277 7.59 20.23 -15.76
N ASP A 278 6.93 21.01 -16.60
CA ASP A 278 6.62 22.43 -16.37
C ASP A 278 5.27 22.65 -15.68
N LYS A 279 4.42 21.62 -15.56
CA LYS A 279 3.12 21.69 -14.89
C LYS A 279 3.29 21.64 -13.37
N ASP A 280 2.42 22.34 -12.67
CA ASP A 280 2.33 22.29 -11.20
C ASP A 280 1.47 21.14 -10.70
N ARG A 281 0.49 20.69 -11.51
CA ARG A 281 -0.40 19.56 -11.21
C ARG A 281 -0.55 18.63 -12.40
N TYR A 282 -0.65 17.34 -12.11
CA TYR A 282 -0.98 16.29 -13.09
C TYR A 282 -1.83 15.22 -12.44
N GLN A 283 -2.80 14.67 -13.17
CA GLN A 283 -3.65 13.59 -12.70
C GLN A 283 -3.55 12.37 -13.61
N ILE A 284 -3.35 11.20 -13.01
CA ILE A 284 -3.46 9.89 -13.66
C ILE A 284 -4.82 9.32 -13.26
N GLU A 285 -5.69 9.07 -14.24
CA GLU A 285 -7.03 8.56 -13.99
C GLU A 285 -7.10 7.03 -14.10
N ASN A 286 -7.94 6.42 -13.25
CA ASN A 286 -8.33 5.01 -13.32
C ASN A 286 -7.14 4.03 -13.39
N MET A 287 -6.05 4.32 -12.70
CA MET A 287 -4.86 3.48 -12.66
C MET A 287 -5.17 2.17 -11.93
N PRO A 288 -5.02 1.00 -12.59
CA PRO A 288 -5.20 -0.28 -11.92
C PRO A 288 -4.01 -0.54 -10.99
N ILE A 289 -4.30 -0.99 -9.76
CA ILE A 289 -3.27 -1.29 -8.76
C ILE A 289 -3.42 -2.66 -8.10
N ALA A 290 -4.60 -3.28 -8.17
CA ALA A 290 -4.81 -4.65 -7.69
C ALA A 290 -5.86 -5.38 -8.52
N ILE A 291 -5.80 -6.71 -8.46
CA ILE A 291 -6.63 -7.61 -9.26
C ILE A 291 -7.13 -8.75 -8.36
N ILE A 292 -8.40 -9.07 -8.49
CA ILE A 292 -8.96 -10.36 -8.07
C ILE A 292 -9.57 -11.01 -9.31
N GLU A 293 -9.12 -12.20 -9.67
CA GLU A 293 -9.56 -12.88 -10.89
C GLU A 293 -9.87 -14.35 -10.61
N SER A 294 -10.99 -14.84 -11.14
CA SER A 294 -11.26 -16.27 -11.29
C SER A 294 -11.66 -16.54 -12.75
N THR A 295 -11.95 -17.79 -13.08
CA THR A 295 -12.41 -18.15 -14.44
C THR A 295 -13.74 -17.49 -14.84
N LYS A 296 -14.55 -17.06 -13.85
CA LYS A 296 -15.90 -16.49 -14.01
C LYS A 296 -15.99 -14.99 -13.79
N LYS A 297 -15.16 -14.42 -12.91
CA LYS A 297 -15.19 -12.98 -12.56
C LYS A 297 -13.82 -12.32 -12.66
N LEU A 298 -13.82 -11.01 -12.89
CA LEU A 298 -12.64 -10.15 -12.82
C LEU A 298 -13.00 -8.87 -12.07
N HIS A 299 -12.33 -8.62 -10.95
CA HIS A 299 -12.37 -7.36 -10.23
C HIS A 299 -11.00 -6.67 -10.31
N ILE A 300 -11.02 -5.38 -10.62
CA ILE A 300 -9.81 -4.54 -10.66
C ILE A 300 -9.98 -3.38 -9.70
N PHE A 301 -9.01 -3.19 -8.81
CA PHE A 301 -8.95 -1.98 -7.99
C PHE A 301 -8.30 -0.87 -8.79
N LYS A 302 -9.07 0.20 -9.06
CA LYS A 302 -8.60 1.38 -9.79
C LYS A 302 -8.61 2.60 -8.89
N THR A 303 -7.60 3.45 -9.04
CA THR A 303 -7.44 4.69 -8.27
C THR A 303 -7.02 5.85 -9.16
N ASN A 304 -7.34 7.08 -8.76
CA ASN A 304 -6.82 8.28 -9.39
C ASN A 304 -5.59 8.75 -8.61
N ILE A 305 -4.52 9.12 -9.30
CA ILE A 305 -3.31 9.68 -8.69
C ILE A 305 -3.22 11.16 -9.05
N GLU A 306 -3.18 12.01 -8.03
CA GLU A 306 -2.85 13.43 -8.18
C GLU A 306 -1.41 13.67 -7.78
N LEU A 307 -0.66 14.34 -8.67
CA LEU A 307 0.70 14.79 -8.45
C LEU A 307 0.70 16.31 -8.40
N ASN A 308 1.27 16.89 -7.35
CA ASN A 308 1.37 18.33 -7.14
C ASN A 308 2.80 18.72 -6.77
N LYS A 309 3.34 19.77 -7.39
CA LYS A 309 4.59 20.38 -6.94
C LYS A 309 4.35 21.14 -5.64
N GLU A 310 5.16 20.86 -4.64
CA GLU A 310 5.19 21.67 -3.43
C GLU A 310 6.16 22.83 -3.60
N ARG A 311 5.68 24.03 -3.33
CA ARG A 311 6.46 25.26 -3.45
C ARG A 311 6.56 25.95 -2.10
N ASN A 312 7.72 26.53 -1.82
CA ASN A 312 7.94 27.30 -0.60
C ASN A 312 7.34 28.71 -0.73
N VAL A 313 6.02 28.81 -0.54
CA VAL A 313 5.31 30.08 -0.65
C VAL A 313 5.53 30.89 0.65
N PRO A 314 5.94 32.16 0.58
CA PRO A 314 6.04 33.02 1.75
C PRO A 314 4.68 33.12 2.47
N PRO A 315 4.61 32.96 3.81
CA PRO A 315 3.34 32.83 4.54
C PRO A 315 2.51 34.12 4.61
N ASN A 316 3.09 35.28 4.30
CA ASN A 316 2.40 36.58 4.19
C ASN A 316 3.20 37.52 3.26
N PRO A 317 3.05 37.42 1.93
CA PRO A 317 3.69 38.37 1.05
C PRO A 317 3.05 39.76 1.25
N GLN A 318 3.80 40.71 1.81
CA GLN A 318 3.37 42.11 1.88
C GLN A 318 3.46 42.74 0.49
N ILE A 319 2.36 42.68 -0.26
CA ILE A 319 2.30 43.20 -1.62
C ILE A 319 1.84 44.66 -1.56
N ASN A 320 2.78 45.60 -1.65
CA ASN A 320 2.48 47.02 -1.72
C ASN A 320 2.51 47.47 -3.20
N ILE A 321 1.35 47.55 -3.84
CA ILE A 321 1.23 48.00 -5.24
C ILE A 321 0.83 49.46 -5.27
N ASN A 322 1.72 50.31 -5.77
CA ASN A 322 1.40 51.71 -6.05
C ASN A 322 1.13 51.90 -7.55
N LEU A 323 -0.15 51.98 -7.93
CA LEU A 323 -0.57 52.28 -9.29
C LEU A 323 -0.45 53.80 -9.53
N GLY A 324 0.74 54.26 -9.90
CA GLY A 324 0.95 55.63 -10.33
C GLY A 324 0.31 55.88 -11.69
N LEU A 325 -0.90 56.45 -11.74
CA LEU A 325 -1.47 56.96 -12.98
C LEU A 325 -0.72 58.22 -13.41
N GLN A 326 0.07 58.12 -14.48
CA GLN A 326 0.61 59.29 -15.16
C GLN A 326 -0.40 59.75 -16.22
N LEU A 327 -0.89 60.97 -16.08
CA LEU A 327 -1.73 61.58 -17.11
C LEU A 327 -0.87 61.94 -18.33
N PRO A 328 -1.40 61.81 -19.56
CA PRO A 328 -0.71 62.29 -20.76
C PRO A 328 -0.33 63.77 -20.66
N ALA A 329 0.79 64.14 -21.27
CA ALA A 329 1.29 65.51 -21.27
C ALA A 329 0.20 66.48 -21.77
N GLY A 330 -0.15 67.48 -20.94
CA GLY A 330 -1.17 68.50 -21.25
C GLY A 330 -2.56 68.29 -20.63
N VAL A 331 -2.81 67.15 -19.96
CA VAL A 331 -4.08 66.89 -19.27
C VAL A 331 -3.96 67.25 -17.77
N SER A 332 -4.70 68.27 -17.34
CA SER A 332 -4.78 68.68 -15.93
C SER A 332 -5.98 67.99 -15.27
N LEU A 333 -5.84 67.43 -14.06
CA LEU A 333 -6.93 66.81 -13.28
C LEU A 333 -8.19 67.69 -13.19
N GLN A 334 -7.99 69.01 -13.17
CA GLN A 334 -9.05 70.03 -13.08
C GLN A 334 -9.88 70.20 -14.37
N LYS A 335 -9.44 69.66 -15.51
CA LYS A 335 -10.14 69.72 -16.82
C LYS A 335 -10.91 68.45 -17.15
N ILE A 336 -10.84 67.42 -16.29
CA ILE A 336 -11.52 66.15 -16.49
C ILE A 336 -12.94 66.26 -15.94
N PRO A 337 -13.99 65.95 -16.73
CA PRO A 337 -15.37 65.93 -16.25
C PRO A 337 -15.53 65.03 -15.01
N GLN A 338 -16.37 65.42 -14.05
CA GLN A 338 -16.57 64.66 -12.80
C GLN A 338 -17.00 63.21 -13.05
N GLU A 339 -17.81 62.98 -14.08
CA GLU A 339 -18.25 61.64 -14.50
C GLU A 339 -17.06 60.76 -14.90
N VAL A 340 -16.08 61.32 -15.62
CA VAL A 340 -14.87 60.61 -16.04
C VAL A 340 -13.95 60.34 -14.84
N GLN A 341 -13.86 61.26 -13.88
CA GLN A 341 -13.12 61.03 -12.63
C GLN A 341 -13.73 59.91 -11.79
N GLN A 342 -15.06 59.83 -11.70
CA GLN A 342 -15.76 58.77 -10.99
C GLN A 342 -15.52 57.39 -11.63
N ILE A 343 -15.59 57.31 -12.97
CA ILE A 343 -15.29 56.08 -13.71
C ILE A 343 -13.83 55.66 -13.49
N LEU A 344 -12.89 56.60 -13.52
CA LEU A 344 -11.46 56.32 -13.31
C LEU A 344 -11.20 55.77 -11.89
N ASN A 345 -11.83 56.36 -10.87
CA ASN A 345 -11.73 55.91 -9.48
C ASN A 345 -12.38 54.53 -9.27
N GLN A 346 -13.52 54.25 -9.92
CA GLN A 346 -14.14 52.93 -9.88
C GLN A 346 -13.24 51.86 -10.53
N LEU A 347 -12.64 52.16 -11.68
CA LEU A 347 -11.72 51.27 -12.37
C LEU A 347 -10.46 50.99 -11.52
N LEU A 348 -9.88 52.02 -10.90
CA LEU A 348 -8.73 51.87 -10.00
C LEU A 348 -9.05 51.03 -8.76
N ASN A 349 -10.24 51.19 -8.18
CA ASN A 349 -10.68 50.37 -7.06
C ASN A 349 -10.86 48.91 -7.48
N GLN A 350 -11.44 48.65 -8.66
CA GLN A 350 -11.56 47.29 -9.20
C GLN A 350 -10.19 46.65 -9.44
N ILE A 351 -9.27 47.37 -10.08
CA ILE A 351 -7.90 46.89 -10.33
C ILE A 351 -7.19 46.64 -8.99
N SER A 352 -7.26 47.56 -8.04
CA SER A 352 -6.61 47.42 -6.72
C SER A 352 -7.13 46.21 -5.93
N GLN A 353 -8.39 45.81 -6.14
CA GLN A 353 -8.95 44.59 -5.54
C GLN A 353 -8.47 43.30 -6.23
N MET A 354 -8.14 43.35 -7.53
CA MET A 354 -7.71 42.18 -8.31
C MET A 354 -6.20 41.90 -8.22
N ILE A 355 -5.35 42.94 -8.19
CA ILE A 355 -3.88 42.74 -8.26
C ILE A 355 -3.34 41.88 -7.11
N PRO A 356 -3.77 41.99 -5.84
CA PRO A 356 -3.26 41.14 -4.77
C PRO A 356 -3.39 39.65 -5.08
N GLY A 357 -4.53 39.22 -5.64
CA GLY A 357 -4.76 37.83 -6.04
C GLY A 357 -3.87 37.38 -7.20
N ILE A 358 -3.65 38.25 -8.20
CA ILE A 358 -2.76 37.97 -9.34
C ILE A 358 -1.31 37.85 -8.88
N VAL A 359 -0.85 38.78 -8.04
CA VAL A 359 0.52 38.77 -7.51
C VAL A 359 0.72 37.57 -6.59
N GLN A 360 -0.27 37.21 -5.77
CA GLN A 360 -0.22 36.01 -4.95
C GLN A 360 -0.07 34.74 -5.82
N GLN A 361 -0.86 34.59 -6.88
CA GLN A 361 -0.74 33.46 -7.82
C GLN A 361 0.63 33.41 -8.50
N GLU A 362 1.19 34.56 -8.88
CA GLU A 362 2.52 34.59 -9.51
C GLU A 362 3.64 34.31 -8.49
N ILE A 363 3.53 34.78 -7.24
CA ILE A 363 4.44 34.42 -6.15
C ILE A 363 4.40 32.91 -5.91
N GLU A 364 3.21 32.31 -5.85
CA GLU A 364 3.05 30.86 -5.71
C GLU A 364 3.74 30.12 -6.86
N ARG A 365 3.53 30.55 -8.10
CA ARG A 365 4.12 29.94 -9.31
C ARG A 365 5.65 30.09 -9.39
N GLN A 366 6.20 31.21 -8.96
CA GLN A 366 7.64 31.47 -8.99
C GLN A 366 8.38 30.96 -7.75
N SER A 367 7.67 30.61 -6.69
CA SER A 367 8.27 30.10 -5.45
C SER A 367 9.09 28.82 -5.71
N PRO A 368 10.26 28.65 -5.05
CA PRO A 368 11.11 27.48 -5.24
C PRO A 368 10.36 26.18 -4.96
N VAL A 369 10.56 25.18 -5.82
CA VAL A 369 10.00 23.84 -5.63
C VAL A 369 10.76 23.14 -4.51
N MET A 370 10.06 22.75 -3.45
CA MET A 370 10.58 22.02 -2.29
C MET A 370 10.50 20.50 -2.48
N GLY A 371 9.54 20.04 -3.30
CA GLY A 371 9.31 18.61 -3.52
C GLY A 371 8.09 18.36 -4.40
N ILE A 372 7.71 17.10 -4.51
CA ILE A 372 6.48 16.66 -5.20
C ILE A 372 5.67 15.83 -4.23
N LYS A 373 4.39 16.19 -4.05
CA LYS A 373 3.41 15.40 -3.33
C LYS A 373 2.60 14.56 -4.32
N GLY A 374 2.38 13.30 -3.96
CA GLY A 374 1.50 12.38 -4.68
C GLY A 374 0.37 11.90 -3.77
N ARG A 375 -0.86 11.90 -4.27
CA ARG A 375 -2.03 11.43 -3.52
C ARG A 375 -2.89 10.50 -4.36
N ALA A 376 -3.21 9.34 -3.80
CA ALA A 376 -4.23 8.44 -4.36
C ALA A 376 -5.64 8.85 -3.89
N LEU A 377 -6.61 8.85 -4.80
CA LEU A 377 -7.98 9.33 -4.60
C LEU A 377 -8.99 8.39 -5.25
N GLY A 378 -10.14 8.21 -4.58
CA GLY A 378 -11.29 7.52 -5.17
C GLY A 378 -11.07 6.04 -5.49
N GLY A 379 -10.11 5.39 -4.81
CA GLY A 379 -9.82 3.98 -4.98
C GLY A 379 -11.03 3.10 -4.73
N LYS A 380 -11.35 2.20 -5.67
CA LYS A 380 -12.43 1.22 -5.51
C LYS A 380 -12.21 -0.03 -6.38
N TRP A 381 -12.75 -1.15 -5.92
CA TRP A 381 -12.91 -2.35 -6.73
C TRP A 381 -14.02 -2.17 -7.76
N ILE A 382 -13.75 -2.55 -9.00
CA ILE A 382 -14.69 -2.50 -10.13
C ILE A 382 -14.75 -3.90 -10.74
N GLU A 383 -15.94 -4.48 -10.84
CA GLU A 383 -16.16 -5.70 -11.62
C GLU A 383 -16.14 -5.35 -13.11
N GLU A 384 -15.28 -6.02 -13.88
CA GLU A 384 -15.21 -5.90 -15.34
C GLU A 384 -16.16 -6.92 -15.97
N ILE A 385 -16.99 -6.48 -16.94
CA ILE A 385 -18.04 -7.27 -17.61
C ILE A 385 -17.53 -7.89 -18.91
#